data_AF-A0A2N7TXZ7-F1
#
_entry.id   AF-A0A2N7TXZ7-F1
#
_cell.length_a   1.000
_cell.length_b   1.000
_cell.length_c   1.000
_cell.angle_alpha   90.00
_cell.angle_beta   90.00
_cell.angle_gamma   90.00
#
_symmetry.space_group_name_H-M   'P 1'
#
loop_
_entity.id
_entity.type
_entity.pdbx_description
1 polymer ?
#
loop_
_entity_poly.entity_id
_entity_poly.type
_entity_poly.pdbx_seq_one_letter_code
_entity_poly.pdbx_strand_id
1 'polypeptide(L)'
;MPSERPRQRLRYDPGEHRLKHCWNKPNAEFVRRGSALIGKCPSTLSKQLAEQRLNDGIGYPIGQETPERIYNLYDGVVYEAVYSGDSWHGYPWRYRPGRKSLPRQIKQELERRAEQQDCLSGYKHWMKEHGR
;
A
#
# COMPACT_ATOMS: atom_id res chain seq x y z
N MET A 1 21.43 24.58 -7.47
CA MET A 1 20.18 23.97 -7.96
C MET A 1 20.41 22.46 -8.05
N PRO A 2 19.96 21.63 -7.09
CA PRO A 2 20.07 20.19 -7.25
C PRO A 2 19.05 19.75 -8.30
N SER A 3 19.57 19.16 -9.38
CA SER A 3 18.78 18.59 -10.47
C SER A 3 17.99 17.39 -9.95
N GLU A 4 16.68 17.56 -9.78
CA GLU A 4 15.77 16.46 -9.48
C GLU A 4 15.75 15.52 -10.69
N ARG A 5 16.53 14.43 -10.65
CA ARG A 5 16.36 13.34 -11.60
C ARG A 5 14.90 12.89 -11.49
N PRO A 6 14.12 12.87 -12.58
CA PRO A 6 12.74 12.42 -12.51
C PRO A 6 12.77 10.97 -12.03
N ARG A 7 12.18 10.70 -10.86
CA ARG A 7 11.98 9.33 -10.39
C ARG A 7 11.29 8.56 -11.51
N GLN A 8 11.91 7.48 -11.96
CA GLN A 8 11.40 6.67 -13.04
C GLN A 8 9.97 6.24 -12.66
N ARG A 9 8.99 6.59 -13.50
CA ARG A 9 7.58 6.33 -13.19
C ARG A 9 7.39 4.82 -13.05
N LEU A 10 7.00 4.39 -11.87
CA LEU A 10 6.75 3.00 -11.54
C LEU A 10 5.43 2.57 -12.17
N ARG A 11 5.45 1.49 -12.94
CA ARG A 11 4.28 0.92 -13.58
C ARG A 11 3.52 0.04 -12.59
N TYR A 12 2.25 0.36 -12.36
CA TYR A 12 1.40 -0.45 -11.49
C TYR A 12 0.71 -1.57 -12.28
N ASP A 13 0.85 -2.81 -11.79
CA ASP A 13 0.11 -3.96 -12.30
C ASP A 13 -0.81 -4.54 -11.21
N PRO A 14 -2.14 -4.48 -11.38
CA PRO A 14 -3.09 -5.03 -10.42
C PRO A 14 -3.11 -6.56 -10.39
N GLY A 15 -2.31 -7.24 -11.22
CA GLY A 15 -2.41 -8.67 -11.48
C GLY A 15 -3.65 -8.95 -12.31
N GLU A 16 -3.60 -8.67 -13.62
CA GLU A 16 -4.72 -8.75 -14.59
C GLU A 16 -5.51 -10.08 -14.56
N HIS A 17 -4.92 -11.18 -14.06
CA HIS A 17 -5.59 -12.48 -13.92
C HIS A 17 -6.33 -12.69 -12.58
N ARG A 18 -6.41 -11.67 -11.71
CA ARG A 18 -7.01 -11.75 -10.37
C ARG A 18 -8.15 -10.76 -10.20
N LEU A 19 -9.29 -11.05 -10.85
CA LEU A 19 -10.62 -10.45 -10.65
C LEU A 19 -11.14 -10.45 -9.19
N LYS A 20 -10.32 -10.91 -8.23
CA LYS A 20 -10.66 -11.14 -6.82
C LYS A 20 -10.54 -9.87 -5.95
N HIS A 21 -9.99 -8.77 -6.50
CA HIS A 21 -9.67 -7.55 -5.77
C HIS A 21 -10.65 -6.38 -5.96
N CYS A 22 -11.55 -6.45 -6.95
CA CYS A 22 -12.57 -5.42 -7.14
C CYS A 22 -13.70 -5.64 -6.11
N TRP A 23 -13.74 -4.84 -5.05
CA TRP A 23 -14.94 -4.68 -4.25
C TRP A 23 -15.87 -3.66 -4.92
N ASN A 24 -17.18 -3.86 -4.84
CA ASN A 24 -18.20 -2.83 -5.12
C ASN A 24 -18.46 -1.87 -3.93
N LYS A 25 -17.58 -1.81 -2.92
CA LYS A 25 -17.76 -0.98 -1.72
C LYS A 25 -16.69 0.12 -1.70
N PRO A 26 -17.01 1.28 -1.12
CA PRO A 26 -16.09 2.41 -1.06
C PRO A 26 -14.89 2.19 -0.13
N ASN A 27 -14.93 1.19 0.76
CA ASN A 27 -13.91 0.95 1.79
C ASN A 27 -13.12 -0.33 1.49
N ALA A 28 -11.80 -0.31 1.77
CA ALA A 28 -10.98 -1.52 1.69
C ALA A 28 -11.30 -2.44 2.87
N GLU A 29 -11.47 -3.73 2.60
CA GLU A 29 -11.84 -4.69 3.64
C GLU A 29 -11.24 -6.06 3.28
N PHE A 30 -11.07 -6.93 4.28
CA PHE A 30 -10.60 -8.29 4.05
C PHE A 30 -11.77 -9.26 4.07
N VAL A 31 -12.04 -9.94 2.95
CA VAL A 31 -13.04 -11.02 2.90
C VAL A 31 -12.38 -12.35 3.19
N ARG A 32 -12.89 -13.08 4.18
CA ARG A 32 -12.52 -14.48 4.38
C ARG A 32 -13.18 -15.35 3.29
N ARG A 33 -12.38 -15.99 2.43
CA ARG A 33 -12.83 -16.99 1.45
C ARG A 33 -12.09 -18.29 1.75
N GLY A 34 -12.77 -19.24 2.39
CA GLY A 34 -12.17 -20.48 2.89
C GLY A 34 -11.18 -20.23 4.03
N SER A 35 -9.97 -20.79 3.92
CA SER A 35 -8.87 -20.59 4.89
C SER A 35 -8.09 -19.29 4.68
N ALA A 36 -8.33 -18.55 3.58
CA ALA A 36 -7.58 -17.35 3.23
C ALA A 36 -8.38 -16.05 3.49
N LEU A 37 -7.70 -15.06 4.07
CA LEU A 37 -8.18 -13.67 4.12
C LEU A 37 -7.72 -12.97 2.83
N ILE A 38 -8.67 -12.58 1.99
CA ILE A 38 -8.43 -11.90 0.71
C ILE A 38 -8.60 -10.40 0.95
N GLY A 39 -7.54 -9.63 0.76
CA GLY A 39 -7.61 -8.16 0.76
C GLY A 39 -8.33 -7.70 -0.48
N LYS A 40 -9.43 -6.97 -0.30
CA LYS A 40 -10.19 -6.40 -1.39
C LYS A 40 -10.04 -4.89 -1.36
N CYS A 41 -9.66 -4.34 -2.51
CA CYS A 41 -9.46 -2.92 -2.68
C CYS A 41 -10.83 -2.23 -2.84
N PRO A 42 -10.96 -0.99 -2.37
CA PRO A 42 -12.20 -0.23 -2.55
C PRO A 42 -12.41 0.07 -4.03
N SER A 43 -13.67 0.17 -4.46
CA SER A 43 -14.02 0.52 -5.84
C SER A 43 -13.51 1.90 -6.27
N THR A 44 -13.18 2.75 -5.29
CA THR A 44 -12.64 4.10 -5.48
C THR A 44 -11.17 4.10 -5.90
N LEU A 45 -10.45 2.99 -5.73
CA LEU A 45 -9.05 2.87 -6.11
C LEU A 45 -8.92 2.41 -7.57
N SER A 46 -8.94 3.38 -8.50
CA SER A 46 -8.69 3.12 -9.92
C SER A 46 -7.23 2.74 -10.18
N LYS A 47 -6.94 2.06 -11.31
CA LYS A 47 -5.56 1.71 -11.71
C LYS A 47 -4.66 2.95 -11.78
N GLN A 48 -5.18 4.05 -12.30
CA GLN A 48 -4.46 5.32 -12.38
C GLN A 48 -4.17 5.92 -10.99
N LEU A 49 -5.14 5.85 -10.07
CA LEU A 49 -4.94 6.30 -8.71
C LEU A 49 -3.96 5.40 -7.95
N ALA A 50 -4.03 4.09 -8.16
CA ALA A 50 -3.07 3.14 -7.59
C ALA A 50 -1.64 3.39 -8.10
N GLU A 51 -1.49 3.70 -9.40
CA GLU A 51 -0.19 4.08 -9.96
C GLU A 51 0.32 5.41 -9.40
N GLN A 52 -0.55 6.42 -9.26
CA GLN A 52 -0.19 7.68 -8.61
C GLN A 52 0.26 7.44 -7.16
N ARG A 53 -0.48 6.64 -6.40
CA ARG A 53 -0.14 6.28 -5.02
C ARG A 53 1.12 5.42 -4.94
N LEU A 54 1.38 4.57 -5.92
CA LEU A 54 2.64 3.82 -5.99
C LEU A 54 3.83 4.76 -6.15
N ASN A 55 3.73 5.71 -7.10
CA ASN A 55 4.79 6.67 -7.36
C ASN A 55 5.00 7.67 -6.20
N ASP A 56 3.92 8.01 -5.49
CA ASP A 56 3.94 8.83 -4.27
C ASP A 56 4.33 8.03 -3.02
N GLY A 57 4.47 6.71 -3.12
CA GLY A 57 4.69 5.83 -1.98
C GLY A 57 6.07 6.01 -1.32
N ILE A 58 6.17 5.56 -0.07
CA ILE A 58 7.38 5.56 0.74
C ILE A 58 8.19 4.31 0.38
N GLY A 59 9.29 4.51 -0.33
CA GLY A 59 10.24 3.43 -0.61
C GLY A 59 10.94 2.92 0.65
N TYR A 60 11.12 1.61 0.74
CA TYR A 60 11.88 0.94 1.79
C TYR A 60 12.92 0.00 1.16
N PRO A 61 14.20 0.03 1.59
CA PRO A 61 14.78 0.96 2.57
C PRO A 61 14.69 2.43 2.14
N ILE A 62 14.49 3.34 3.10
CA ILE A 62 14.29 4.77 2.83
C ILE A 62 15.57 5.36 2.24
N GLY A 63 15.44 6.16 1.19
CA GLY A 63 16.56 6.87 0.56
C GLY A 63 17.31 6.08 -0.50
N GLN A 64 16.86 4.86 -0.84
CA GLN A 64 17.42 4.12 -1.98
C GLN A 64 16.74 4.51 -3.30
N GLU A 65 17.54 4.57 -4.38
CA GLU A 65 17.04 4.81 -5.74
C GLU A 65 16.10 3.69 -6.21
N THR A 66 16.42 2.44 -5.87
CA THR A 66 15.59 1.26 -6.13
C THR A 66 15.12 0.66 -4.80
N PRO A 67 13.96 1.07 -4.27
CA PRO A 67 13.43 0.47 -3.06
C PRO A 67 13.10 -1.01 -3.28
N GLU A 68 13.18 -1.82 -2.24
CA GLU A 68 12.72 -3.22 -2.28
C GLU A 68 11.19 -3.29 -2.21
N ARG A 69 10.58 -2.38 -1.44
CA ARG A 69 9.14 -2.30 -1.22
C ARG A 69 8.70 -0.85 -1.16
N ILE A 70 7.45 -0.61 -1.52
CA ILE A 70 6.86 0.72 -1.44
C ILE A 70 5.63 0.63 -0.57
N TYR A 71 5.54 1.49 0.43
CA TYR A 71 4.38 1.56 1.31
C TYR A 71 3.61 2.83 1.02
N ASN A 72 2.28 2.76 1.00
CA ASN A 72 1.47 3.96 0.99
C ASN A 72 0.21 3.78 1.84
N LEU A 73 -0.46 4.89 2.10
CA LEU A 73 -1.74 4.96 2.76
C LEU A 73 -2.80 5.35 1.75
N TYR A 74 -3.94 4.68 1.79
CA TYR A 74 -5.13 5.11 1.06
C TYR A 74 -6.35 4.91 1.95
N ASP A 75 -7.04 6.01 2.27
CA ASP A 75 -8.25 6.00 3.10
C ASP A 75 -8.05 5.30 4.46
N GLY A 76 -6.94 5.61 5.13
CA GLY A 76 -6.56 4.99 6.41
C GLY A 76 -6.08 3.53 6.30
N VAL A 77 -6.03 2.94 5.10
CA VAL A 77 -5.55 1.57 4.90
C VAL A 77 -4.10 1.59 4.44
N VAL A 78 -3.26 0.75 5.06
CA VAL A 78 -1.87 0.61 4.65
C VAL A 78 -1.77 -0.35 3.48
N TYR A 79 -1.08 0.06 2.42
CA TYR A 79 -0.76 -0.74 1.26
C TYR A 79 0.75 -0.98 1.19
N GLU A 80 1.13 -2.20 0.79
CA GLU A 80 2.50 -2.59 0.47
C GLU A 80 2.53 -2.98 -1.01
N ALA A 81 3.48 -2.41 -1.76
CA ALA A 81 3.78 -2.75 -3.12
C ALA A 81 5.17 -3.39 -3.22
N VAL A 82 5.23 -4.47 -4.00
CA VAL A 82 6.44 -5.25 -4.24
C VAL A 82 6.75 -5.29 -5.72
N TYR A 83 8.03 -5.30 -6.06
CA TYR A 83 8.47 -5.44 -7.44
C TYR A 83 8.22 -6.87 -7.94
N SER A 84 7.65 -6.97 -9.15
CA SER A 84 7.25 -8.23 -9.80
C SER A 84 7.71 -8.23 -11.26
N GLY A 85 9.02 -8.29 -11.46
CA GLY A 85 9.65 -8.43 -12.78
C GLY A 85 9.79 -7.12 -13.54
N ASP A 86 8.68 -6.59 -14.06
CA ASP A 86 8.61 -5.33 -14.84
C ASP A 86 7.55 -4.36 -14.32
N SER A 87 6.88 -4.74 -13.23
CA SER A 87 5.77 -3.99 -12.65
C SER A 87 5.75 -4.10 -11.15
N TRP A 88 5.03 -3.20 -10.51
CA TRP A 88 4.83 -3.20 -9.07
C TRP A 88 3.41 -3.65 -8.74
N HIS A 89 3.33 -4.58 -7.80
CA HIS A 89 2.06 -5.12 -7.35
C HIS A 89 1.77 -4.65 -5.92
N GLY A 90 0.73 -3.84 -5.78
CA GLY A 90 0.28 -3.27 -4.50
C GLY A 90 -0.90 -4.04 -3.91
N TYR A 91 -0.83 -4.36 -2.62
CA TYR A 91 -1.91 -4.99 -1.85
C TYR A 91 -2.05 -4.38 -0.45
N PRO A 92 -3.23 -4.46 0.19
CA PRO A 92 -3.39 -4.06 1.58
C PRO A 92 -2.45 -4.84 2.49
N TRP A 93 -1.64 -4.14 3.26
CA TRP A 93 -0.69 -4.71 4.19
C TRP A 93 -1.39 -5.15 5.48
N ARG A 94 -1.03 -6.33 5.96
CA ARG A 94 -1.39 -6.82 7.29
C ARG A 94 -0.24 -7.61 7.89
N TYR A 95 -0.14 -7.58 9.21
CA TYR A 95 0.70 -8.47 9.97
C TYR A 95 0.33 -9.93 9.66
N ARG A 96 1.35 -10.74 9.42
CA ARG A 96 1.23 -12.18 9.22
C ARG A 96 2.25 -12.87 10.14
N PRO A 97 1.85 -13.89 10.92
CA PRO A 97 2.81 -14.68 11.69
C PRO A 97 3.95 -15.17 10.79
N GLY A 98 5.20 -14.95 11.21
CA GLY A 98 6.39 -15.29 10.44
C GLY A 98 6.85 -14.24 9.41
N ARG A 99 6.15 -13.11 9.26
CA ARG A 99 6.61 -11.94 8.50
C ARG A 99 7.08 -10.85 9.45
N LYS A 100 8.10 -10.07 9.04
CA LYS A 100 8.53 -8.88 9.77
C LYS A 100 7.40 -7.85 9.79
N SER A 101 7.14 -7.26 10.96
CA SER A 101 6.23 -6.12 11.10
C SER A 101 6.73 -4.91 10.30
N LEU A 102 5.85 -3.94 10.07
CA LEU A 102 6.24 -2.67 9.43
C LEU A 102 7.44 -2.04 10.16
N PRO A 103 8.51 -1.66 9.44
CA PRO A 103 9.64 -0.94 10.01
C PRO A 103 9.16 0.34 10.72
N ARG A 104 9.78 0.69 11.86
CA ARG A 104 9.38 1.86 12.66
C ARG A 104 9.35 3.15 11.85
N GLN A 105 10.33 3.36 10.98
CA GLN A 105 10.41 4.54 10.12
C GLN A 105 9.23 4.61 9.14
N ILE A 106 8.83 3.47 8.58
CA ILE A 106 7.65 3.41 7.69
C ILE A 106 6.37 3.68 8.49
N LYS A 107 6.23 3.14 9.71
CA LYS A 107 5.08 3.44 10.58
C LYS A 107 4.97 4.94 10.85
N GLN A 108 6.07 5.59 11.21
CA GLN A 108 6.09 7.04 11.49
C GLN A 108 5.72 7.87 10.26
N GLU A 109 6.24 7.54 9.09
CA GLU A 109 5.91 8.29 7.87
C GLU A 109 4.48 8.02 7.39
N LEU A 110 3.96 6.80 7.55
CA LEU A 110 2.55 6.50 7.28
C LEU A 110 1.61 7.23 8.24
N GLU A 111 1.95 7.29 9.52
CA GLU A 111 1.18 8.03 10.52
C GLU A 111 1.15 9.53 10.19
N ARG A 112 2.30 10.12 9.88
CA ARG A 112 2.41 11.52 9.43
C ARG A 112 1.58 11.79 8.18
N ARG A 113 1.59 10.87 7.20
CA ARG A 113 0.73 10.99 6.01
C ARG A 113 -0.74 10.87 6.34
N ALA A 114 -1.11 10.00 7.28
CA ALA A 114 -2.49 9.84 7.71
C ALA A 114 -3.02 11.10 8.39
N GLU A 115 -2.19 11.80 9.16
CA GLU A 115 -2.49 13.13 9.70
C GLU A 115 -2.70 14.16 8.59
N GLN A 116 -1.80 14.21 7.60
CA GLN A 116 -1.91 15.15 6.49
C GLN A 116 -3.12 14.91 5.58
N GLN A 117 -3.58 13.66 5.50
CA GLN A 117 -4.72 13.25 4.68
C GLN A 117 -6.03 13.13 5.48
N ASP A 118 -6.05 13.61 6.73
CA ASP A 118 -7.20 13.56 7.64
C ASP A 118 -7.83 12.15 7.79
N CYS A 119 -7.01 11.11 7.70
CA CYS A 119 -7.43 9.70 7.81
C CYS A 119 -6.65 8.93 8.89
N LEU A 120 -6.10 9.67 9.87
CA LEU A 120 -5.38 9.13 11.02
C LEU A 120 -6.22 8.12 11.82
N SER A 121 -7.52 8.38 11.98
CA SER A 121 -8.45 7.48 12.66
C SER A 121 -8.54 6.11 11.96
N GLY A 122 -8.68 6.12 10.63
CA GLY A 122 -8.68 4.92 9.80
C GLY A 122 -7.35 4.17 9.86
N TYR A 123 -6.22 4.90 9.80
CA TYR A 123 -4.89 4.32 9.97
C TYR A 123 -4.72 3.63 11.32
N LYS A 124 -5.08 4.30 12.42
CA LYS A 124 -4.98 3.74 13.77
C LYS A 124 -5.89 2.51 13.92
N HIS A 125 -7.09 2.55 13.35
CA HIS A 125 -7.99 1.40 13.33
C HIS A 125 -7.37 0.23 12.57
N TRP A 126 -6.87 0.46 11.34
CA TRP A 126 -6.19 -0.56 10.55
C TRP A 126 -4.98 -1.17 11.26
N MET A 127 -4.14 -0.33 11.87
CA MET A 127 -2.96 -0.79 12.61
C MET A 127 -3.34 -1.54 13.90
N LYS A 128 -4.46 -1.22 14.53
CA LYS A 128 -4.97 -1.99 15.68
C LYS A 128 -5.48 -3.37 15.25
N GLU A 129 -6.25 -3.44 14.17
CA GLU A 129 -6.83 -4.69 13.66
C GLU A 129 -5.82 -5.60 12.96
N HIS A 130 -4.82 -5.00 12.29
CA HIS A 130 -3.92 -5.70 11.38
C HIS A 130 -2.43 -5.45 11.65
N GLY A 131 -2.05 -4.57 12.57
CA GLY A 131 -0.67 -4.12 12.75
C GLY A 131 0.13 -4.76 13.89
N ARG A 132 -0.47 -5.70 14.63
CA ARG A 132 0.03 -6.45 15.81
C ARG A 132 1.35 -5.98 16.42
#